data_AF-A0A9N8EW37-F1
#
_entry.id   AF-A0A9N8EW37-F1
#
_cell.length_a   1.000
_cell.length_b   1.000
_cell.length_c   1.000
_cell.angle_alpha   90.00
_cell.angle_beta   90.00
_cell.angle_gamma   90.00
#
_symmetry.space_group_name_H-M   'P 1'
#
loop_
_entity.id
_entity.type
_entity.pdbx_description
1 polymer ?
#
loop_
_entity_poly.entity_id
_entity_poly.type
_entity_poly.pdbx_seq_one_letter_code
_entity_poly.pdbx_strand_id
1 'polypeptide(L)'
;MSNNNTTAVSMGAPVDNLKNVKQGHSFLGCLCDMRRAVIMLDTLGFILSIIGLVAVLIYDKYGTEEDKKLLMLENYDFGALIAIYSAVIIAHLSGIIGSLTFTICPILITIGMNITYAVLSGLDKNWVSLGVYIFLLYPHVVLCNELARGIMTKENYRSQERQSCCCV
;
A
#
# COMPACT_ATOMS: atom_id res chain seq x y z
N MET A 1 -51.24 8.82 29.14
CA MET A 1 -51.28 7.50 28.49
C MET A 1 -50.20 7.48 27.42
N SER A 2 -49.06 6.83 27.69
CA SER A 2 -47.91 6.76 26.77
C SER A 2 -47.89 5.37 26.15
N ASN A 3 -47.96 5.31 24.82
CA ASN A 3 -48.07 4.08 24.05
C ASN A 3 -46.67 3.49 23.82
N ASN A 4 -46.40 2.33 24.43
CA ASN A 4 -45.21 1.53 24.20
C ASN A 4 -45.40 0.68 22.92
N ASN A 5 -44.97 1.19 21.77
CA ASN A 5 -44.87 0.38 20.56
C ASN A 5 -43.51 -0.33 20.50
N THR A 6 -43.45 -1.47 21.18
CA THR A 6 -42.39 -2.47 21.02
C THR A 6 -42.66 -3.21 19.71
N THR A 7 -42.09 -2.75 18.61
CA THR A 7 -42.05 -3.54 17.36
C THR A 7 -41.11 -4.72 17.56
N ALA A 8 -41.68 -5.90 17.76
CA ALA A 8 -40.97 -7.16 17.71
C ALA A 8 -40.36 -7.33 16.32
N VAL A 9 -39.02 -7.39 16.26
CA VAL A 9 -38.28 -7.74 15.05
C VAL A 9 -38.48 -9.23 14.80
N SER A 10 -39.12 -9.54 13.67
CA SER A 10 -39.35 -10.90 13.18
C SER A 10 -38.03 -11.65 13.00
N MET A 11 -37.72 -12.55 13.93
CA MET A 11 -36.67 -13.55 13.79
C MET A 11 -37.26 -14.78 13.10
N GLY A 12 -37.25 -14.81 11.77
CA GLY A 12 -37.81 -15.95 11.04
C GLY A 12 -37.84 -15.77 9.53
N ALA A 13 -36.67 -15.55 8.92
CA ALA A 13 -36.48 -15.89 7.52
C ALA A 13 -35.52 -17.09 7.44
N PRO A 14 -35.79 -18.07 6.57
CA PRO A 14 -34.88 -19.19 6.36
C PRO A 14 -33.51 -18.66 5.95
N VAL A 15 -32.47 -19.29 6.49
CA VAL A 15 -31.08 -19.05 6.08
C VAL A 15 -30.96 -19.52 4.64
N ASP A 16 -31.31 -18.64 3.72
CA ASP A 16 -30.95 -18.79 2.33
C ASP A 16 -29.44 -19.01 2.29
N ASN A 17 -29.01 -19.98 1.50
CA ASN A 17 -27.61 -20.17 1.13
C ASN A 17 -27.13 -18.91 0.39
N LEU A 18 -26.93 -17.81 1.12
CA LEU A 18 -26.23 -16.62 0.68
C LEU A 18 -24.82 -17.11 0.40
N LYS A 19 -24.59 -17.55 -0.83
CA LYS A 19 -23.25 -17.66 -1.38
C LYS A 19 -22.56 -16.37 -0.99
N ASN A 20 -21.55 -16.45 -0.12
CA ASN A 20 -20.76 -15.31 0.31
C ASN A 20 -20.15 -14.68 -0.96
N VAL A 21 -20.84 -13.72 -1.55
CA VAL A 21 -20.39 -13.01 -2.74
C VAL A 21 -19.23 -12.13 -2.28
N LYS A 22 -18.05 -12.31 -2.88
CA LYS A 22 -16.88 -11.49 -2.62
C LYS A 22 -17.24 -10.01 -2.83
N GLN A 23 -17.07 -9.19 -1.79
CA GLN A 23 -17.38 -7.75 -1.85
C GLN A 23 -16.16 -6.90 -2.23
N GLY A 24 -14.93 -7.40 -2.01
CA GLY A 24 -13.68 -6.71 -2.32
C GLY A 24 -13.22 -6.87 -3.77
N HIS A 25 -12.53 -5.84 -4.29
CA HIS A 25 -11.88 -5.88 -5.60
C HIS A 25 -10.68 -6.81 -5.59
N SER A 26 -10.39 -7.41 -6.75
CA SER A 26 -9.19 -8.24 -6.93
C SER A 26 -8.13 -7.42 -7.65
N PHE A 27 -6.89 -7.48 -7.17
CA PHE A 27 -5.78 -6.88 -7.90
C PHE A 27 -5.48 -7.72 -9.15
N LEU A 28 -5.37 -7.06 -10.31
CA LEU A 28 -5.16 -7.71 -11.62
C LEU A 28 -6.17 -8.82 -11.99
N GLY A 29 -7.39 -8.80 -11.44
CA GLY A 29 -8.47 -9.72 -11.81
C GLY A 29 -8.30 -11.18 -11.34
N CYS A 30 -7.11 -11.58 -10.88
CA CYS A 30 -6.83 -12.95 -10.41
C CYS A 30 -5.89 -13.04 -9.19
N LEU A 31 -5.21 -11.94 -8.82
CA LEU A 31 -4.09 -11.97 -7.88
C LEU A 31 -4.45 -11.24 -6.59
N CYS A 32 -5.02 -11.99 -5.65
CA CYS A 32 -5.23 -11.58 -4.26
C CYS A 32 -6.19 -10.39 -4.04
N ASP A 33 -6.63 -10.23 -2.79
CA ASP A 33 -7.32 -9.00 -2.37
C ASP A 33 -6.32 -7.84 -2.25
N MET A 34 -6.80 -6.60 -2.43
CA MET A 34 -6.03 -5.36 -2.40
C MET A 34 -5.14 -5.23 -1.17
N ARG A 35 -5.59 -5.67 0.02
CA ARG A 35 -4.75 -5.62 1.23
C ARG A 35 -3.50 -6.46 1.10
N ARG A 36 -3.61 -7.69 0.58
CA ARG A 36 -2.45 -8.56 0.36
C ARG A 36 -1.53 -7.97 -0.71
N ALA A 37 -2.10 -7.38 -1.77
CA ALA A 37 -1.32 -6.71 -2.80
C ALA A 37 -0.50 -5.55 -2.21
N VAL A 38 -1.11 -4.69 -1.39
CA VAL A 38 -0.38 -3.60 -0.70
C VAL A 38 0.74 -4.15 0.18
N ILE A 39 0.46 -5.15 1.02
CA ILE A 39 1.48 -5.76 1.89
C ILE A 39 2.65 -6.31 1.06
N MET A 40 2.38 -7.02 -0.04
CA MET A 40 3.43 -7.56 -0.92
C MET A 40 4.27 -6.47 -1.57
N LEU A 41 3.61 -5.45 -2.14
CA LEU A 41 4.28 -4.36 -2.83
C LEU A 41 5.11 -3.49 -1.88
N ASP A 42 4.58 -3.16 -0.70
CA ASP A 42 5.34 -2.40 0.30
C ASP A 42 6.48 -3.21 0.90
N THR A 43 6.31 -4.53 1.09
CA THR A 43 7.41 -5.39 1.55
C THR A 43 8.54 -5.42 0.53
N LEU A 44 8.22 -5.52 -0.76
CA LEU A 44 9.21 -5.47 -1.83
C LEU A 44 9.88 -4.10 -1.88
N GLY A 45 9.11 -3.01 -1.83
CA GLY A 45 9.62 -1.64 -1.81
C GLY A 45 10.53 -1.37 -0.61
N PHE A 46 10.17 -1.85 0.58
CA PHE A 46 10.97 -1.77 1.79
C PHE A 46 12.33 -2.45 1.63
N ILE A 47 12.35 -3.70 1.14
CA ILE A 47 13.60 -4.46 0.92
C ILE A 47 14.49 -3.75 -0.10
N LEU A 48 13.93 -3.31 -1.23
CA LEU A 48 14.68 -2.60 -2.27
C LEU A 48 15.24 -1.27 -1.74
N SER A 49 14.50 -0.58 -0.88
CA SER A 49 14.94 0.68 -0.27
C SER A 49 16.09 0.47 0.72
N ILE A 50 16.09 -0.65 1.47
CA ILE A 50 17.23 -1.03 2.32
C ILE A 50 18.45 -1.33 1.47
N ILE A 51 18.29 -2.11 0.39
CA ILE A 51 19.39 -2.42 -0.54
C ILE A 51 19.97 -1.12 -1.13
N GLY A 52 19.11 -0.20 -1.57
CA GLY A 52 19.50 1.11 -2.08
C GLY A 52 20.26 1.95 -1.05
N LEU A 53 19.77 2.01 0.19
CA LEU A 53 20.46 2.70 1.28
C LEU A 53 21.84 2.09 1.57
N VAL A 54 21.93 0.76 1.66
CA VAL A 54 23.21 0.06 1.87
C VAL A 54 24.17 0.33 0.71
N ALA A 55 23.69 0.34 -0.53
CA ALA A 55 24.50 0.68 -1.69
C ALA A 55 25.07 2.11 -1.55
N VAL A 56 24.24 3.10 -1.22
CA VAL A 56 24.67 4.49 -0.98
C VAL A 56 25.79 4.55 0.09
N LEU A 57 25.64 3.83 1.20
CA LEU A 57 26.65 3.78 2.26
C LEU A 57 27.96 3.10 1.81
N ILE A 58 27.89 2.04 1.01
CA ILE A 58 29.06 1.36 0.44
C ILE A 58 29.81 2.30 -0.50
N TYR A 59 29.09 3.01 -1.38
CA TYR A 59 29.69 3.95 -2.32
C TYR A 59 30.37 5.13 -1.63
N ASP A 60 29.80 5.67 -0.54
CA ASP A 60 30.46 6.72 0.22
C ASP A 60 31.78 6.24 0.86
N LYS A 61 31.78 5.02 1.40
CA LYS A 61 32.95 4.48 2.08
C LYS A 61 34.06 3.99 1.15
N TYR A 62 33.70 3.39 0.02
CA TYR A 62 34.64 2.67 -0.85
C TYR A 62 34.74 3.22 -2.27
N GLY A 63 33.83 4.11 -2.69
CA GLY A 63 33.84 4.70 -4.02
C GLY A 63 35.04 5.63 -4.21
N THR A 64 35.58 5.65 -5.43
CA THR A 64 36.60 6.63 -5.80
C THR A 64 35.98 8.03 -5.88
N GLU A 65 36.79 9.09 -5.85
CA GLU A 65 36.29 10.47 -6.02
C GLU A 65 35.56 10.67 -7.36
N GLU A 66 35.95 9.92 -8.41
CA GLU A 66 35.26 9.92 -9.69
C GLU A 66 33.90 9.21 -9.60
N ASP A 67 33.84 8.05 -8.93
CA ASP A 67 32.58 7.32 -8.70
C ASP A 67 31.60 8.13 -7.84
N LYS A 68 32.12 8.83 -6.82
CA LYS A 68 31.32 9.70 -5.97
C LYS A 68 30.73 10.85 -6.76
N LYS A 69 31.46 11.45 -7.70
CA LYS A 69 30.92 12.48 -8.60
C LYS A 69 29.87 11.94 -9.56
N LEU A 70 29.99 10.68 -9.99
CA LEU A 70 28.99 10.03 -10.83
C LEU A 70 27.70 9.72 -10.04
N LEU A 71 27.85 9.27 -8.78
CA LEU A 71 26.74 8.91 -7.91
C LEU A 71 26.05 10.12 -7.27
N MET A 72 26.82 11.17 -6.96
CA MET A 72 26.32 12.52 -6.71
C MET A 72 25.78 13.04 -8.04
N LEU A 73 24.63 12.51 -8.47
CA LEU A 73 23.72 13.18 -9.40
C LEU A 73 23.80 14.66 -9.06
N GLU A 74 24.25 15.50 -10.01
CA GLU A 74 24.90 16.82 -9.85
C GLU A 74 24.29 17.82 -8.83
N ASN A 75 23.15 17.49 -8.21
CA ASN A 75 22.32 18.34 -7.38
C ASN A 75 21.97 17.78 -5.99
N TYR A 76 22.38 16.56 -5.60
CA TYR A 76 22.04 15.99 -4.28
C TYR A 76 23.25 15.72 -3.39
N ASP A 77 23.24 16.31 -2.20
CA ASP A 77 24.19 15.97 -1.13
C ASP A 77 23.95 14.54 -0.61
N PHE A 78 25.01 13.87 -0.15
CA PHE A 78 24.96 12.53 0.42
C PHE A 78 23.95 12.43 1.57
N GLY A 79 23.92 13.45 2.44
CA GLY A 79 22.94 13.53 3.52
C GLY A 79 21.50 13.55 3.02
N ALA A 80 21.23 14.22 1.88
CA ALA A 80 19.92 14.24 1.27
C ALA A 80 19.52 12.86 0.73
N LEU A 81 20.44 12.12 0.10
CA LEU A 81 20.18 10.75 -0.36
C LEU A 81 19.80 9.82 0.81
N ILE A 82 20.53 9.88 1.92
CA ILE A 82 20.20 9.10 3.13
C ILE A 82 18.81 9.46 3.65
N ALA A 83 18.48 10.75 3.72
CA ALA A 83 17.18 11.22 4.19
C ALA A 83 16.04 10.72 3.28
N ILE A 84 16.23 10.77 1.96
CA ILE A 84 15.26 10.26 0.98
C ILE A 84 15.02 8.76 1.20
N TYR A 85 16.07 7.93 1.23
CA TYR A 85 15.90 6.48 1.44
C TYR A 85 15.25 6.17 2.78
N SER A 86 15.60 6.91 3.84
CA SER A 86 14.98 6.75 5.17
C SER A 86 13.48 7.07 5.13
N ALA A 87 13.09 8.15 4.43
CA ALA A 87 11.68 8.51 4.26
C ALA A 87 10.91 7.44 3.46
N VAL A 88 11.51 6.87 2.42
CA VAL A 88 10.90 5.76 1.65
C VAL A 88 10.69 4.52 2.51
N ILE A 89 11.70 4.14 3.31
CA ILE A 89 11.61 3.02 4.25
C ILE A 89 10.45 3.22 5.24
N ILE A 90 10.34 4.42 5.82
CA ILE A 90 9.25 4.78 6.74
C ILE A 90 7.89 4.72 6.04
N ALA A 91 7.80 5.23 4.81
CA ALA A 91 6.57 5.19 4.02
C ALA A 91 6.13 3.73 3.78
N HIS A 92 6.99 2.84 3.30
CA HIS A 92 6.61 1.43 3.11
C HIS A 92 6.25 0.72 4.42
N LEU A 93 6.97 0.99 5.52
CA LEU A 93 6.57 0.46 6.84
C LEU A 93 5.18 0.94 7.26
N SER A 94 4.85 2.21 7.01
CA SER A 94 3.54 2.76 7.34
C SER A 94 2.42 2.11 6.52
N GLY A 95 2.63 1.83 5.23
CA GLY A 95 1.65 1.12 4.40
C GLY A 95 1.45 -0.34 4.83
N ILE A 96 2.52 -1.04 5.23
CA ILE A 96 2.42 -2.39 5.84
C ILE A 96 1.61 -2.34 7.13
N ILE A 97 1.94 -1.43 8.05
CA ILE A 97 1.24 -1.28 9.34
C ILE A 97 -0.24 -0.92 9.11
N GLY A 98 -0.53 0.03 8.23
CA GLY A 98 -1.89 0.44 7.89
C GLY A 98 -2.72 -0.71 7.33
N SER A 99 -2.13 -1.49 6.42
CA SER A 99 -2.77 -2.67 5.82
C SER A 99 -2.96 -3.82 6.80
N LEU A 100 -2.06 -4.01 7.77
CA LEU A 100 -2.22 -5.02 8.82
C LEU A 100 -3.26 -4.62 9.87
N THR A 101 -3.36 -3.33 10.18
CA THR A 101 -4.24 -2.78 11.22
C THR A 101 -5.60 -2.29 10.72
N PHE A 102 -5.85 -2.32 9.40
CA PHE A 102 -7.05 -1.77 8.77
C PHE A 102 -7.22 -0.26 9.06
N THR A 103 -6.11 0.48 9.14
CA THR A 103 -6.14 1.93 9.38
C THR A 103 -5.72 2.69 8.12
N ILE A 104 -6.51 3.71 7.75
CA ILE A 104 -6.31 4.48 6.52
C ILE A 104 -5.11 5.42 6.63
N CYS A 105 -4.92 6.08 7.78
CA CYS A 105 -3.92 7.14 7.93
C CYS A 105 -2.48 6.71 7.57
N PRO A 106 -1.96 5.54 8.00
CA PRO A 106 -0.63 5.10 7.60
C PRO A 106 -0.52 4.80 6.10
N ILE A 107 -1.58 4.27 5.47
CA ILE A 107 -1.60 3.99 4.03
C ILE A 107 -1.53 5.29 3.21
N LEU A 108 -2.14 6.38 3.71
CA LEU A 108 -2.06 7.69 3.07
C LEU A 108 -0.63 8.24 2.97
N ILE A 109 0.25 7.87 3.91
CA ILE A 109 1.67 8.27 3.87
C ILE A 109 2.35 7.64 2.64
N THR A 110 2.15 6.33 2.42
CA THR A 110 2.67 5.63 1.23
C THR A 110 2.09 6.20 -0.06
N ILE A 111 0.78 6.49 -0.09
CA ILE A 111 0.10 7.14 -1.23
C ILE A 111 0.75 8.49 -1.55
N GLY A 112 0.94 9.34 -0.54
CA GLY A 112 1.58 10.65 -0.70
C GLY A 112 3.00 10.55 -1.25
N MET A 113 3.78 9.57 -0.76
CA MET A 113 5.14 9.32 -1.25
C MET A 113 5.14 8.88 -2.72
N ASN A 114 4.26 7.93 -3.09
CA ASN A 114 4.13 7.46 -4.48
C ASN A 114 3.68 8.57 -5.43
N ILE A 115 2.74 9.44 -5.00
CA ILE A 115 2.34 10.62 -5.79
C ILE A 115 3.53 11.56 -5.99
N THR A 116 4.30 11.82 -4.92
CA THR A 116 5.48 12.68 -5.00
C THR A 116 6.48 12.14 -6.02
N TYR A 117 6.79 10.85 -5.98
CA TYR A 117 7.68 10.23 -6.96
C TYR A 117 7.12 10.16 -8.38
N ALA A 118 5.81 9.95 -8.54
CA ALA A 118 5.16 10.01 -9.84
C ALA A 118 5.32 11.41 -10.45
N VAL A 119 5.06 12.47 -9.67
CA VAL A 119 5.23 13.86 -10.12
C VAL A 119 6.67 14.14 -10.49
N LEU A 120 7.64 13.81 -9.64
CA LEU A 120 9.07 13.99 -9.94
C LEU A 120 9.48 13.22 -11.21
N SER A 121 9.05 11.97 -11.36
CA SER A 121 9.31 11.17 -12.57
C SER A 121 8.72 11.82 -13.83
N GLY A 122 7.54 12.44 -13.73
CA GLY A 122 6.92 13.18 -14.81
C GLY A 122 7.68 14.45 -15.18
N LEU A 123 8.17 15.20 -14.19
CA LEU A 123 9.00 16.40 -14.39
C LEU A 123 10.33 16.05 -15.06
N ASP A 124 10.95 14.94 -14.66
CA ASP A 124 12.18 14.40 -15.25
C ASP A 124 11.95 13.71 -16.60
N LYS A 125 10.70 13.69 -17.11
CA LYS A 125 10.28 13.03 -18.36
C LYS A 125 10.61 11.52 -18.38
N ASN A 126 10.72 10.90 -17.21
CA ASN A 126 10.91 9.46 -17.05
C ASN A 126 9.55 8.75 -17.05
N TRP A 127 8.98 8.57 -18.25
CA TRP A 127 7.66 7.97 -18.45
C TRP A 127 7.55 6.54 -17.92
N VAL A 128 8.65 5.77 -17.95
CA VAL A 128 8.67 4.40 -17.44
C VAL A 128 8.47 4.42 -15.93
N SER A 129 9.25 5.22 -15.21
CA SER A 129 9.12 5.34 -13.75
C SER A 129 7.77 5.91 -13.34
N LEU A 130 7.25 6.90 -14.09
CA LEU A 130 5.91 7.43 -13.88
C LEU A 130 4.85 6.33 -13.97
N GLY A 131 4.90 5.49 -15.01
CA GLY A 131 3.99 4.37 -15.18
C GLY A 131 4.05 3.37 -14.03
N VAL A 132 5.26 3.06 -13.54
CA VAL A 132 5.48 2.18 -12.37
C VAL A 132 4.83 2.77 -11.12
N TYR A 133 5.05 4.06 -10.82
CA TYR A 133 4.46 4.69 -9.63
C TYR A 133 2.94 4.79 -9.70
N ILE A 134 2.37 5.07 -10.87
CA ILE A 134 0.90 5.06 -11.07
C ILE A 134 0.34 3.65 -10.82
N PHE A 135 1.02 2.62 -11.34
CA PHE A 135 0.63 1.23 -11.12
C PHE A 135 0.69 0.83 -9.65
N LEU A 136 1.76 1.21 -8.94
CA LEU A 136 1.92 0.97 -7.51
C LEU A 136 0.91 1.74 -6.65
N LEU A 137 0.44 2.90 -7.12
CA LEU A 137 -0.56 3.72 -6.43
C LEU A 137 -1.95 3.06 -6.39
N TYR A 138 -2.32 2.35 -7.45
CA TYR A 138 -3.64 1.74 -7.61
C TYR A 138 -4.11 0.88 -6.41
N PRO A 139 -3.37 -0.15 -5.95
CA PRO A 139 -3.85 -1.02 -4.87
C PRO A 139 -4.00 -0.26 -3.54
N HIS A 140 -3.17 0.76 -3.29
CA HIS A 140 -3.27 1.59 -2.10
C HIS A 140 -4.55 2.44 -2.11
N VAL A 141 -4.85 3.09 -3.23
CA VAL A 141 -6.05 3.93 -3.38
C VAL A 141 -7.32 3.10 -3.28
N VAL A 142 -7.35 1.93 -3.94
CA VAL A 142 -8.51 1.03 -3.86
C VAL A 142 -8.68 0.51 -2.44
N LEU A 143 -7.60 0.08 -1.77
CA LEU A 143 -7.66 -0.36 -0.37
C LEU A 143 -8.20 0.74 0.54
N CYS A 144 -7.73 1.98 0.41
CA CYS A 144 -8.27 3.11 1.18
C CYS A 144 -9.76 3.33 0.94
N ASN A 145 -10.22 3.22 -0.31
CA ASN A 145 -11.64 3.35 -0.64
C ASN A 145 -12.47 2.19 -0.06
N GLU A 146 -11.94 0.97 -0.03
CA GLU A 146 -12.62 -0.19 0.57
C GLU A 146 -12.70 -0.12 2.10
N LEU A 147 -11.63 0.35 2.75
CA LEU A 147 -11.62 0.63 4.18
C LEU A 147 -12.60 1.76 4.53
N ALA A 148 -12.62 2.85 3.76
CA ALA A 148 -13.50 3.99 4.00
C ALA A 148 -14.98 3.64 3.84
N ARG A 149 -15.31 2.72 2.93
CA ARG A 149 -16.68 2.24 2.73
C ARG A 149 -17.10 1.15 3.72
N GLY A 150 -16.20 0.69 4.58
CA GLY A 150 -16.48 -0.44 5.49
C GLY A 150 -16.72 -1.76 4.77
N ILE A 151 -16.31 -1.87 3.49
CA ILE A 151 -16.36 -3.13 2.74
C ILE A 151 -15.39 -4.11 3.37
N MET A 152 -14.20 -3.61 3.73
CA MET A 152 -13.12 -4.38 4.29
C MET A 152 -12.88 -4.01 5.75
N THR A 153 -13.48 -4.75 6.68
CA THR A 153 -13.23 -4.63 8.13
C THR A 153 -12.52 -5.86 8.67
N LYS A 154 -11.97 -5.77 9.88
CA LYS A 154 -11.31 -6.91 10.55
C LYS A 154 -12.26 -8.09 10.73
N GLU A 155 -13.53 -7.80 11.00
CA GLU A 155 -14.62 -8.77 11.19
C GLU A 155 -15.01 -9.42 9.87
N ASN A 156 -15.26 -8.61 8.83
CA ASN A 156 -15.67 -9.09 7.50
C ASN A 156 -14.56 -9.86 6.79
N TYR A 157 -13.31 -9.41 6.93
CA TYR A 157 -12.15 -10.07 6.33
C TYR A 157 -11.99 -11.52 6.81
N ARG A 158 -12.27 -11.77 8.10
CA ARG A 158 -12.12 -13.10 8.69
C ARG A 158 -13.15 -14.09 8.17
N SER A 159 -14.38 -13.63 7.91
CA SER A 159 -15.50 -14.47 7.49
C SER A 159 -15.56 -14.67 5.97
N GLN A 160 -15.24 -13.66 5.17
CA GLN A 160 -15.47 -13.68 3.72
C GLN A 160 -14.21 -13.93 2.88
N GLU A 161 -13.04 -13.39 3.28
CA GLU A 161 -11.90 -13.29 2.35
C GLU A 161 -10.79 -14.33 2.54
N ARG A 162 -10.82 -15.13 3.61
CA ARG A 162 -9.86 -16.24 3.76
C ARG A 162 -9.94 -17.26 2.61
N GLN A 163 -11.09 -17.36 1.94
CA GLN A 163 -11.37 -18.37 0.92
C GLN A 163 -11.17 -17.88 -0.53
N SER A 164 -10.86 -16.60 -0.74
CA SER A 164 -10.96 -15.98 -2.07
C SER A 164 -9.65 -15.89 -2.86
N CYS A 165 -8.55 -16.47 -2.37
CA CYS A 165 -7.33 -16.54 -3.17
C CYS A 165 -7.33 -17.80 -4.03
N CYS A 166 -6.98 -17.65 -5.31
CA CYS A 166 -6.82 -18.74 -6.29
C CYS A 166 -5.69 -19.76 -5.95
N CYS A 167 -5.20 -19.76 -4.71
CA CYS A 167 -4.25 -20.73 -4.18
C CYS A 167 -4.92 -21.38 -2.96
N VAL A 168 -5.69 -22.44 -3.22
CA VAL A 168 -6.04 -23.46 -2.22
C VAL A 168 -4.91 -24.47 -2.20
#